data_AF-A0A2D5JLT1-F1
#
_entry.id   AF-A0A2D5JLT1-F1
#
_cell.length_a   1.000
_cell.length_b   1.000
_cell.length_c   1.000
_cell.angle_alpha   90.00
_cell.angle_beta   90.00
_cell.angle_gamma   90.00
#
_symmetry.space_group_name_H-M   'P 1'
#
loop_
_entity.id
_entity.type
_entity.pdbx_description
1 polymer ?
#
loop_
_entity_poly.entity_id
_entity_poly.type
_entity_poly.pdbx_seq_one_letter_code
_entity_poly.pdbx_strand_id
1 'polypeptide(L)'
;MASQATTESVWRGGVNPFKASYGKMMMWFFLLTDALTFSGFLGAYGFSRFKYAETWPLAENVFTHFPGVHGDQPLLYVALMTFILIMSSVTMVLAVHHGKNMDTKKVAWWMGLTVLGGVIFIGSQAWEWMHFIHGTAEGALHLADGNIAKIIAAGTEVMGQTYNYDVLRLGAEKFITDPLTIATLSEGAEHVYGANMIVNEYGLPQFANFFFFITGFHGFHVFTGVLLNMIVFINVLFGTYEKRGHYEMVEKVGLYWHFVDLVWVFVFTFFYLV
;
A
#
# COMPACT_ATOMS: atom_id res chain seq x y z
N MET A 1 62.76 -22.36 -5.56
CA MET A 1 61.35 -22.70 -5.84
C MET A 1 60.51 -22.14 -4.70
N ALA A 2 59.73 -21.09 -4.94
CA ALA A 2 58.84 -20.53 -3.92
C ALA A 2 57.57 -21.39 -3.84
N SER A 3 57.30 -21.92 -2.66
CA SER A 3 56.07 -22.65 -2.33
C SER A 3 54.86 -21.74 -2.50
N GLN A 4 53.92 -22.11 -3.36
CA GLN A 4 52.62 -21.46 -3.44
C GLN A 4 51.81 -21.88 -2.20
N ALA A 5 51.64 -20.96 -1.26
CA ALA A 5 50.73 -21.13 -0.14
C ALA A 5 49.29 -21.19 -0.68
N THR A 6 48.71 -22.38 -0.72
CA THR A 6 47.28 -22.57 -0.92
C THR A 6 46.57 -22.02 0.31
N THR A 7 45.82 -20.94 0.15
CA THR A 7 44.92 -20.41 1.19
C THR A 7 43.77 -21.39 1.37
N GLU A 8 43.99 -22.46 2.12
CA GLU A 8 42.90 -23.31 2.58
C GLU A 8 41.92 -22.45 3.40
N SER A 9 40.64 -22.54 3.04
CA SER A 9 39.60 -21.83 3.76
C SER A 9 39.57 -22.37 5.21
N VAL A 10 39.73 -21.47 6.19
CA VAL A 10 39.67 -21.77 7.64
C VAL A 10 38.37 -22.49 8.03
N TRP A 11 37.34 -22.39 7.18
CA TRP A 11 36.06 -23.03 7.37
C TRP A 11 35.99 -24.41 6.70
N ARG A 12 35.91 -25.46 7.51
CA ARG A 12 35.88 -26.86 7.04
C ARG A 12 34.54 -27.29 6.43
N GLY A 13 33.49 -26.46 6.55
CA GLY A 13 32.14 -26.72 6.03
C GLY A 13 31.90 -26.27 4.57
N GLY A 14 32.95 -25.97 3.81
CA GLY A 14 32.88 -25.61 2.38
C GLY A 14 32.46 -24.16 2.10
N VAL A 15 31.42 -23.64 2.75
CA VAL A 15 30.94 -22.25 2.56
C VAL A 15 31.10 -21.46 3.85
N ASN A 16 31.93 -20.42 3.84
CA ASN A 16 32.14 -19.56 5.00
C ASN A 16 30.80 -18.88 5.42
N PRO A 17 30.38 -18.98 6.69
CA PRO A 17 29.07 -18.50 7.17
C PRO A 17 28.86 -16.99 6.98
N PHE A 18 29.93 -16.21 6.79
CA PHE A 18 29.87 -14.77 6.56
C PHE A 18 30.12 -14.36 5.09
N LYS A 19 30.13 -15.30 4.15
CA LYS A 19 30.40 -15.01 2.72
C LYS A 19 29.18 -14.44 2.00
N ALA A 20 28.57 -13.40 2.56
CA ALA A 20 27.57 -12.61 1.85
C ALA A 20 28.27 -11.76 0.78
N SER A 21 27.76 -11.80 -0.46
CA SER A 21 28.21 -10.92 -1.54
C SER A 21 28.05 -9.46 -1.10
N TYR A 22 29.02 -8.59 -1.44
CA TYR A 22 28.96 -7.15 -1.14
C TYR A 22 27.62 -6.55 -1.58
N GLY A 23 27.14 -6.93 -2.77
CA GLY A 23 25.84 -6.45 -3.28
C GLY A 23 24.65 -6.89 -2.43
N LYS A 24 24.69 -8.08 -1.81
CA LYS A 24 23.64 -8.53 -0.88
C LYS A 24 23.71 -7.77 0.45
N MET A 25 24.91 -7.50 0.96
CA MET A 25 25.06 -6.71 2.19
C MET A 25 24.58 -5.26 2.02
N MET A 26 24.96 -4.61 0.92
CA MET A 26 24.49 -3.26 0.62
C MET A 26 22.98 -3.20 0.44
N MET A 27 22.38 -4.24 -0.14
CA MET A 27 20.93 -4.38 -0.21
C MET A 27 20.29 -4.38 1.18
N TRP A 28 20.81 -5.18 2.12
CA TRP A 28 20.28 -5.21 3.49
C TRP A 28 20.39 -3.88 4.21
N PHE A 29 21.49 -3.14 4.04
CA PHE A 29 21.61 -1.80 4.61
C PHE A 29 20.60 -0.82 4.02
N PHE A 30 20.43 -0.85 2.70
CA PHE A 30 19.43 -0.04 1.99
C PHE A 30 18.00 -0.37 2.48
N LEU A 31 17.66 -1.65 2.61
CA LEU A 31 16.36 -2.07 3.12
C LEU A 31 16.14 -1.66 4.58
N LEU A 32 17.17 -1.72 5.42
CA LEU A 32 17.09 -1.29 6.80
C LEU A 32 16.82 0.22 6.91
N THR A 33 17.48 1.04 6.07
CA THR A 33 17.22 2.48 6.08
C THR A 33 15.80 2.81 5.65
N ASP A 34 15.27 2.13 4.63
CA ASP A 34 13.88 2.31 4.22
C ASP A 34 12.91 1.85 5.31
N ALA A 35 13.20 0.73 5.99
CA ALA A 35 12.38 0.23 7.10
C ALA A 35 12.28 1.25 8.24
N LEU A 36 13.38 1.91 8.59
CA LEU A 36 13.40 2.97 9.60
C LEU A 36 12.62 4.21 9.16
N THR A 37 12.72 4.61 7.89
CA THR A 37 11.94 5.71 7.32
C THR A 37 10.43 5.43 7.40
N PHE A 38 9.99 4.24 6.96
CA PHE A 38 8.58 3.83 7.07
C PHE A 38 8.11 3.75 8.53
N SER A 39 8.96 3.26 9.43
CA SER A 39 8.65 3.19 10.86
C SER A 39 8.41 4.59 11.46
N GLY A 40 9.22 5.59 11.06
CA GLY A 40 9.01 6.98 11.46
C GLY A 40 7.68 7.54 10.96
N PHE A 41 7.32 7.27 9.70
CA PHE A 41 6.04 7.71 9.14
C PHE A 41 4.84 7.04 9.79
N LEU A 42 4.87 5.71 9.99
CA LEU A 42 3.81 4.97 10.67
C LEU A 42 3.68 5.35 12.14
N GLY A 43 4.80 5.65 12.82
CA GLY A 43 4.78 6.17 14.19
C GLY A 43 4.12 7.55 14.28
N ALA A 44 4.42 8.46 13.35
CA ALA A 44 3.79 9.77 13.28
C ALA A 44 2.29 9.70 12.94
N TYR A 45 1.91 8.81 12.02
CA TYR A 45 0.52 8.49 11.73
C TYR A 45 -0.20 7.96 12.99
N GLY A 46 0.38 6.95 13.65
CA GLY A 46 -0.18 6.34 14.85
C GLY A 46 -0.40 7.38 15.95
N PHE A 47 0.58 8.24 16.23
CA PHE A 47 0.43 9.33 17.20
C PHE A 47 -0.73 10.28 16.85
N SER A 48 -0.87 10.65 15.57
CA SER A 48 -1.97 11.52 15.11
C SER A 48 -3.32 10.82 15.23
N ARG A 49 -3.41 9.55 14.84
CA ARG A 49 -4.60 8.71 15.00
C ARG A 49 -5.04 8.62 16.47
N PHE A 50 -4.11 8.41 17.40
CA PHE A 50 -4.39 8.37 18.84
C PHE A 50 -4.85 9.72 19.38
N LYS A 51 -4.20 10.82 18.96
CA LYS A 51 -4.55 12.17 19.41
C LYS A 51 -5.96 12.60 18.98
N TYR A 52 -6.40 12.20 17.79
CA TYR A 52 -7.68 12.58 17.20
C TYR A 52 -8.65 11.39 17.12
N ALA A 53 -8.60 10.47 18.08
CA ALA A 53 -9.31 9.20 18.00
C ALA A 53 -10.83 9.33 17.72
N GLU A 54 -11.49 10.35 18.26
CA GLU A 54 -12.93 10.60 18.11
C GLU A 54 -13.32 11.19 16.74
N THR A 55 -12.42 11.96 16.12
CA THR A 55 -12.68 12.67 14.86
C THR A 55 -11.99 12.04 13.65
N TRP A 56 -11.08 11.08 13.89
CA TRP A 56 -10.43 10.33 12.82
C TRP A 56 -11.44 9.46 12.08
N PRO A 57 -11.37 9.38 10.74
CA PRO A 57 -12.31 8.57 9.98
C PRO A 57 -12.06 7.08 10.16
N LEU A 58 -13.16 6.32 10.11
CA LEU A 58 -13.13 4.85 10.09
C LEU A 58 -12.88 4.35 8.67
N ALA A 59 -11.95 3.42 8.50
CA ALA A 59 -11.54 2.92 7.19
C ALA A 59 -12.69 2.32 6.37
N GLU A 60 -13.57 1.54 7.00
CA GLU A 60 -14.75 0.93 6.38
C GLU A 60 -15.71 1.93 5.73
N ASN A 61 -15.69 3.17 6.21
CA ASN A 61 -16.56 4.26 5.76
C ASN A 61 -15.92 5.14 4.67
N VAL A 62 -14.62 4.98 4.48
CA VAL A 62 -13.76 5.74 3.58
C VAL A 62 -13.49 4.92 2.32
N PHE A 63 -13.18 3.64 2.50
CA PHE A 63 -12.79 2.73 1.42
C PHE A 63 -13.94 1.77 1.09
N THR A 64 -14.97 2.27 0.43
CA THR A 64 -16.16 1.48 0.05
C THR A 64 -16.24 1.15 -1.44
N HIS A 65 -15.44 1.81 -2.27
CA HIS A 65 -15.59 1.75 -3.72
C HIS A 65 -14.92 0.52 -4.32
N PHE A 66 -15.63 -0.14 -5.24
CA PHE A 66 -15.11 -1.25 -6.02
C PHE A 66 -15.30 -0.99 -7.53
N PRO A 67 -14.27 -1.17 -8.37
CA PRO A 67 -14.38 -0.87 -9.80
C PRO A 67 -15.52 -1.64 -10.48
N GLY A 68 -16.47 -0.90 -11.07
CA GLY A 68 -17.58 -1.47 -11.82
C GLY A 68 -18.71 -2.07 -10.98
N VAL A 69 -18.66 -1.94 -9.65
CA VAL A 69 -19.75 -2.36 -8.75
C VAL A 69 -20.37 -1.12 -8.14
N HIS A 70 -21.70 -1.03 -8.18
CA HIS A 70 -22.44 0.02 -7.52
C HIS A 70 -22.77 -0.38 -6.08
N GLY A 71 -22.71 0.59 -5.16
CA GLY A 71 -22.96 0.40 -3.74
C GLY A 71 -21.68 0.22 -2.93
N ASP A 72 -21.82 0.34 -1.61
CA ASP A 72 -20.70 0.27 -0.68
C ASP A 72 -20.23 -1.18 -0.48
N GLN A 73 -18.95 -1.40 -0.73
CA GLN A 73 -18.22 -2.64 -0.47
C GLN A 73 -17.03 -2.35 0.45
N PRO A 74 -17.26 -2.18 1.76
CA PRO A 74 -16.22 -1.78 2.70
C PRO A 74 -15.00 -2.69 2.62
N LEU A 75 -13.83 -2.08 2.40
CA LEU A 75 -12.49 -2.71 2.41
C LEU A 75 -12.25 -3.81 1.37
N LEU A 76 -13.25 -4.20 0.57
CA LEU A 76 -13.16 -5.37 -0.30
C LEU A 76 -12.13 -5.19 -1.42
N TYR A 77 -12.14 -4.03 -2.08
CA TYR A 77 -11.19 -3.73 -3.15
C TYR A 77 -9.75 -3.68 -2.64
N VAL A 78 -9.57 -3.09 -1.46
CA VAL A 78 -8.28 -3.00 -0.76
C VAL A 78 -7.75 -4.38 -0.39
N ALA A 79 -8.61 -5.25 0.13
CA ALA A 79 -8.27 -6.63 0.44
C ALA A 79 -7.86 -7.40 -0.82
N LEU A 80 -8.56 -7.21 -1.94
CA LEU A 80 -8.22 -7.83 -3.22
C LEU A 80 -6.85 -7.38 -3.73
N MET A 81 -6.55 -6.08 -3.75
CA MET A 81 -5.23 -5.62 -4.21
C MET A 81 -4.10 -6.10 -3.29
N THR A 82 -4.34 -6.15 -1.99
CA THR A 82 -3.37 -6.68 -1.01
C THR A 82 -3.11 -8.17 -1.23
N PHE A 83 -4.15 -8.94 -1.48
CA PHE A 83 -4.02 -10.35 -1.85
C PHE A 83 -3.19 -10.52 -3.13
N ILE A 84 -3.43 -9.70 -4.16
CA ILE A 84 -2.66 -9.73 -5.42
C ILE A 84 -1.18 -9.45 -5.17
N LEU A 85 -0.85 -8.46 -4.33
CA LEU A 85 0.55 -8.11 -4.03
C LEU A 85 1.28 -9.24 -3.30
N ILE A 86 0.65 -9.81 -2.25
CA ILE A 86 1.19 -10.94 -1.48
C ILE A 86 1.39 -12.16 -2.40
N MET A 87 0.43 -12.45 -3.27
CA MET A 87 0.57 -13.54 -4.24
C MET A 87 1.70 -13.29 -5.23
N SER A 88 1.93 -12.04 -5.66
CA SER A 88 3.07 -11.68 -6.52
C SER A 88 4.43 -11.92 -5.84
N SER A 89 4.46 -11.80 -4.51
CA SER A 89 5.62 -12.09 -3.66
C SER A 89 5.88 -13.60 -3.64
N VAL A 90 4.84 -14.42 -3.48
CA VAL A 90 4.96 -15.89 -3.58
C VAL A 90 5.52 -16.30 -4.95
N THR A 91 5.04 -15.71 -6.04
CA THR A 91 5.57 -16.02 -7.38
C THR A 91 7.03 -15.60 -7.52
N MET A 92 7.48 -14.52 -6.88
CA MET A 92 8.88 -14.11 -6.87
C MET A 92 9.77 -15.11 -6.13
N VAL A 93 9.32 -15.68 -5.01
CA VAL A 93 10.05 -16.75 -4.31
C VAL A 93 10.27 -17.95 -5.23
N LEU A 94 9.24 -18.34 -5.98
CA LEU A 94 9.31 -19.46 -6.92
C LEU A 94 10.26 -19.17 -8.09
N ALA A 95 10.27 -17.94 -8.61
CA ALA A 95 11.22 -17.50 -9.61
C ALA A 95 12.67 -17.61 -9.10
N VAL A 96 12.94 -17.12 -7.89
CA VAL A 96 14.26 -17.24 -7.25
C VAL A 96 14.66 -18.69 -7.04
N HIS A 97 13.75 -19.55 -6.57
CA HIS A 97 14.01 -20.97 -6.37
C HIS A 97 14.43 -21.66 -7.68
N HIS A 98 13.70 -21.43 -8.77
CA HIS A 98 14.03 -21.99 -10.07
C HIS A 98 15.30 -21.38 -10.68
N GLY A 99 15.61 -20.12 -10.35
CA GLY A 99 16.87 -19.47 -10.77
C GLY A 99 18.10 -20.14 -10.17
N LYS A 100 18.02 -20.63 -8.93
CA LYS A 100 19.09 -21.42 -8.31
C LYS A 100 19.33 -22.76 -9.02
N ASN A 101 18.27 -23.34 -9.58
CA ASN A 101 18.32 -24.57 -10.35
C ASN A 101 18.59 -24.35 -11.85
N MET A 102 18.87 -23.11 -12.27
CA MET A 102 19.11 -22.73 -13.67
C MET A 102 17.95 -23.09 -14.62
N ASP A 103 16.70 -23.16 -14.12
CA ASP A 103 15.50 -23.49 -14.92
C ASP A 103 14.86 -22.21 -15.49
N THR A 104 15.44 -21.71 -16.58
CA THR A 104 15.09 -20.42 -17.19
C THR A 104 13.63 -20.30 -17.60
N LYS A 105 13.01 -21.38 -18.07
CA LYS A 105 11.59 -21.37 -18.48
C LYS A 105 10.69 -21.11 -17.29
N LYS A 106 10.95 -21.78 -16.15
CA LYS A 106 10.17 -21.55 -14.93
C LYS A 106 10.48 -20.20 -14.30
N VAL A 107 11.74 -19.75 -14.34
CA VAL A 107 12.11 -18.39 -13.90
C VAL A 107 11.30 -17.36 -14.66
N ALA A 108 11.28 -17.43 -15.99
CA ALA A 108 10.52 -16.51 -16.83
C ALA A 108 9.02 -16.54 -16.50
N TRP A 109 8.42 -17.73 -16.38
CA TRP A 109 7.01 -17.87 -16.04
C TRP A 109 6.64 -17.18 -14.70
N TRP A 110 7.38 -17.50 -13.64
CA TRP A 110 7.10 -16.97 -12.30
C TRP A 110 7.41 -15.49 -12.18
N MET A 111 8.49 -15.01 -12.81
CA MET A 111 8.80 -13.58 -12.87
C MET A 111 7.73 -12.80 -13.65
N GLY A 112 7.21 -13.35 -14.75
CA GLY A 112 6.12 -12.75 -15.50
C GLY A 112 4.87 -12.55 -14.64
N LEU A 113 4.53 -13.54 -13.81
CA LEU A 113 3.42 -13.41 -12.86
C LEU A 113 3.68 -12.36 -11.77
N THR A 114 4.91 -12.25 -11.26
CA THR A 114 5.27 -11.18 -10.31
C THR A 114 5.09 -9.80 -10.95
N VAL A 115 5.62 -9.59 -12.16
CA VAL A 115 5.50 -8.30 -12.87
C VAL A 115 4.03 -7.97 -13.11
N LEU A 116 3.23 -8.94 -13.55
CA LEU A 116 1.79 -8.76 -13.76
C LEU A 116 1.07 -8.35 -12.48
N GLY A 117 1.32 -9.06 -11.36
CA GLY A 117 0.73 -8.72 -10.06
C GLY A 117 1.11 -7.31 -9.60
N GLY A 118 2.38 -6.93 -9.76
CA GLY A 118 2.86 -5.58 -9.43
C GLY A 118 2.23 -4.47 -10.28
N VAL A 119 2.06 -4.71 -11.59
CA VAL A 119 1.38 -3.75 -12.50
C VAL A 119 -0.09 -3.59 -12.12
N ILE A 120 -0.78 -4.70 -11.84
CA ILE A 120 -2.18 -4.67 -11.38
C ILE A 120 -2.29 -3.88 -10.08
N PHE A 121 -1.39 -4.13 -9.12
CA PHE A 121 -1.38 -3.40 -7.85
C PHE A 121 -1.20 -1.88 -8.02
N ILE A 122 -0.23 -1.44 -8.83
CA ILE A 122 -0.03 0.00 -9.09
C ILE A 122 -1.24 0.61 -9.78
N GLY A 123 -1.83 -0.09 -10.76
CA GLY A 123 -3.05 0.34 -11.43
C GLY A 123 -4.22 0.49 -10.46
N SER A 124 -4.37 -0.47 -9.54
CA SER A 124 -5.39 -0.43 -8.50
C SER A 124 -5.18 0.75 -7.54
N GLN A 125 -3.93 1.01 -7.13
CA GLN A 125 -3.63 2.16 -6.28
C GLN A 125 -3.90 3.49 -6.96
N ALA A 126 -3.49 3.63 -8.22
CA ALA A 126 -3.76 4.84 -8.99
C ALA A 126 -5.27 5.08 -9.14
N TRP A 127 -6.05 4.01 -9.33
CA TRP A 127 -7.51 4.11 -9.37
C TRP A 127 -8.11 4.51 -8.02
N GLU A 128 -7.65 3.88 -6.94
CA GLU A 128 -8.11 4.20 -5.58
C GLU A 128 -7.85 5.67 -5.25
N TRP A 129 -6.64 6.18 -5.50
CA TRP A 129 -6.33 7.60 -5.30
C TRP A 129 -7.16 8.52 -6.17
N MET A 130 -7.35 8.17 -7.44
CA MET A 130 -8.16 8.98 -8.35
C MET A 130 -9.58 9.11 -7.80
N HIS A 131 -10.20 7.99 -7.40
CA HIS A 131 -11.52 8.00 -6.81
C HIS A 131 -11.56 8.81 -5.50
N PHE A 132 -10.52 8.68 -4.68
CA PHE A 132 -10.37 9.40 -3.43
C PHE A 132 -10.23 10.92 -3.59
N ILE A 133 -9.51 11.37 -4.62
CA ILE A 133 -9.31 12.78 -4.93
C ILE A 133 -10.59 13.40 -5.52
N HIS A 134 -11.36 12.65 -6.32
CA HIS A 134 -12.61 13.16 -6.90
C HIS A 134 -13.76 13.20 -5.90
N GLY A 135 -13.78 12.28 -4.93
CA GLY A 135 -14.79 12.24 -3.89
C GLY A 135 -16.04 11.44 -4.24
N THR A 136 -16.97 11.43 -3.29
CA THR A 136 -18.30 10.82 -3.47
C THR A 136 -19.26 11.80 -4.16
N ALA A 137 -20.41 11.29 -4.62
CA ALA A 137 -21.43 12.12 -5.23
C ALA A 137 -22.10 13.04 -4.20
N GLU A 138 -22.21 12.56 -2.96
CA GLU A 138 -22.82 13.24 -1.82
C GLU A 138 -21.88 14.30 -1.23
N GLY A 139 -20.57 14.01 -1.20
CA GLY A 139 -19.56 14.87 -0.60
C GLY A 139 -19.71 14.99 0.92
N ALA A 140 -19.14 16.05 1.48
CA ALA A 140 -19.25 16.41 2.88
C ALA A 140 -19.49 17.91 3.06
N LEU A 141 -19.99 18.28 4.24
CA LEU A 141 -20.18 19.66 4.64
C LEU A 141 -19.04 20.10 5.55
N HIS A 142 -18.41 21.21 5.20
CA HIS A 142 -17.53 21.94 6.11
C HIS A 142 -18.39 22.93 6.91
N LEU A 143 -18.59 22.59 8.18
CA LEU A 143 -19.45 23.33 9.10
C LEU A 143 -18.75 24.59 9.61
N ALA A 144 -19.55 25.57 10.04
CA ALA A 144 -19.04 26.86 10.57
C ALA A 144 -18.17 26.71 11.83
N ASP A 145 -18.27 25.59 12.55
CA ASP A 145 -17.44 25.26 13.72
C ASP A 145 -16.09 24.62 13.34
N GLY A 146 -15.82 24.42 12.04
CA GLY A 146 -14.60 23.82 11.50
C GLY A 146 -14.65 22.29 11.40
N ASN A 147 -15.75 21.64 11.76
CA ASN A 147 -15.91 20.21 11.62
C ASN A 147 -16.35 19.82 10.20
N ILE A 148 -15.98 18.61 9.78
CA ILE A 148 -16.47 18.00 8.54
C ILE A 148 -17.60 17.02 8.90
N ALA A 149 -18.75 17.18 8.25
CA ALA A 149 -19.90 16.29 8.39
C ALA A 149 -20.17 15.58 7.06
N LYS A 150 -20.13 14.24 7.05
CA LYS A 150 -20.51 13.45 5.88
C LYS A 150 -22.04 13.45 5.73
N ILE A 151 -22.51 13.66 4.51
CA ILE A 151 -23.94 13.55 4.19
C ILE A 151 -24.25 12.08 3.95
N ILE A 152 -25.27 11.56 4.64
CA ILE A 152 -25.84 10.24 4.40
C ILE A 152 -27.22 10.44 3.79
N ALA A 153 -27.39 9.95 2.56
CA ALA A 153 -28.60 10.17 1.79
C ALA A 153 -29.85 9.58 2.48
N ALA A 154 -30.97 10.30 2.36
CA ALA A 154 -32.28 9.83 2.76
C ALA A 154 -32.58 8.42 2.21
N GLY A 155 -33.21 7.57 3.02
CA GLY A 155 -33.49 6.17 2.66
C GLY A 155 -32.36 5.19 3.00
N THR A 156 -31.18 5.69 3.40
CA THR A 156 -30.10 4.85 3.93
C THR A 156 -30.39 4.44 5.37
N GLU A 157 -30.11 3.18 5.72
CA GLU A 157 -30.22 2.72 7.11
C GLU A 157 -29.08 3.29 7.96
N VAL A 158 -29.43 4.02 9.00
CA VAL A 158 -28.52 4.62 9.98
C VAL A 158 -28.97 4.20 11.37
N MET A 159 -28.08 3.57 12.14
CA MET A 159 -28.37 3.08 13.50
C MET A 159 -29.61 2.15 13.58
N GLY A 160 -29.85 1.32 12.56
CA GLY A 160 -31.00 0.41 12.52
C GLY A 160 -32.33 1.08 12.15
N GLN A 161 -32.30 2.33 11.69
CA GLN A 161 -33.48 3.08 11.27
C GLN A 161 -33.27 3.76 9.93
N THR A 162 -34.34 3.91 9.15
CA THR A 162 -34.32 4.64 7.89
C THR A 162 -34.95 6.01 8.07
N TYR A 163 -34.24 7.05 7.65
CA TYR A 163 -34.71 8.44 7.70
C TYR A 163 -35.15 8.91 6.31
N ASN A 164 -36.25 9.67 6.24
CA ASN A 164 -36.76 10.25 4.99
C ASN A 164 -36.07 11.56 4.59
N TYR A 165 -34.99 11.91 5.28
CA TYR A 165 -34.18 13.11 5.08
C TYR A 165 -32.71 12.73 5.26
N ASP A 166 -31.82 13.56 4.75
CA ASP A 166 -30.38 13.34 4.85
C ASP A 166 -29.92 13.45 6.30
N VAL A 167 -29.03 12.54 6.71
CA VAL A 167 -28.44 12.51 8.05
C VAL A 167 -27.01 12.99 7.97
N LEU A 168 -26.57 13.78 8.95
CA LEU A 168 -25.17 14.22 9.04
C LEU A 168 -24.39 13.33 9.98
N ARG A 169 -23.20 12.87 9.55
CA ARG A 169 -22.26 12.14 10.40
C ARG A 169 -21.01 12.95 10.66
N LEU A 170 -20.68 13.18 11.93
CA LEU A 170 -19.44 13.80 12.37
C LEU A 170 -18.51 12.73 12.96
N GLY A 171 -17.32 12.57 12.38
CA GLY A 171 -16.33 11.59 12.85
C GLY A 171 -16.83 10.15 12.75
N ALA A 172 -16.45 9.32 13.73
CA ALA A 172 -16.68 7.88 13.72
C ALA A 172 -18.12 7.49 14.10
N GLU A 173 -18.69 8.09 15.16
CA GLU A 173 -19.90 7.57 15.82
C GLU A 173 -21.03 8.59 16.00
N LYS A 174 -20.80 9.87 15.71
CA LYS A 174 -21.79 10.92 15.99
C LYS A 174 -22.70 11.15 14.78
N PHE A 175 -23.95 10.73 14.89
CA PHE A 175 -25.01 11.00 13.90
C PHE A 175 -25.93 12.11 14.39
N ILE A 176 -26.22 13.07 13.51
CA ILE A 176 -27.18 14.15 13.74
C ILE A 176 -28.41 13.83 12.92
N THR A 177 -29.47 13.44 13.61
CA THR A 177 -30.75 13.03 13.00
C THR A 177 -31.85 14.07 13.22
N ASP A 178 -31.64 15.11 14.03
CA ASP A 178 -32.63 16.16 14.22
C ASP A 178 -32.71 17.11 13.00
N PRO A 179 -33.84 17.20 12.28
CA PRO A 179 -33.93 17.98 11.04
C PRO A 179 -33.64 19.48 11.22
N LEU A 180 -34.02 20.05 12.37
CA LEU A 180 -33.78 21.46 12.67
C LEU A 180 -32.27 21.72 12.88
N THR A 181 -31.61 20.83 13.61
CA THR A 181 -30.16 20.88 13.83
C THR A 181 -29.40 20.71 12.51
N ILE A 182 -29.83 19.78 11.66
CA ILE A 182 -29.24 19.57 10.32
C ILE A 182 -29.37 20.83 9.47
N ALA A 183 -30.57 21.43 9.41
CA ALA A 183 -30.80 22.66 8.67
C ALA A 183 -29.90 23.81 9.18
N THR A 184 -29.77 23.94 10.51
CA THR A 184 -28.94 24.98 11.14
C THR A 184 -27.45 24.77 10.87
N LEU A 185 -26.97 23.53 10.92
CA LEU A 185 -25.56 23.21 10.67
C LEU A 185 -25.21 23.32 9.18
N SER A 186 -26.15 23.01 8.31
CA SER A 186 -25.98 23.13 6.86
C SER A 186 -26.10 24.58 6.38
N GLU A 187 -26.68 25.47 7.19
CA GLU A 187 -26.82 26.89 6.86
C GLU A 187 -25.45 27.58 6.81
N GLY A 188 -25.00 27.91 5.60
CA GLY A 188 -23.69 28.53 5.36
C GLY A 188 -22.51 27.55 5.35
N ALA A 189 -22.76 26.24 5.42
CA ALA A 189 -21.72 25.23 5.26
C ALA A 189 -21.22 25.16 3.81
N GLU A 190 -19.91 24.95 3.65
CA GLU A 190 -19.31 24.77 2.33
C GLU A 190 -19.35 23.28 1.94
N HIS A 191 -19.78 22.99 0.72
CA HIS A 191 -19.73 21.63 0.19
C HIS A 191 -18.32 21.27 -0.27
N VAL A 192 -17.81 20.14 0.21
CA VAL A 192 -16.47 19.63 -0.06
C VAL A 192 -16.60 18.28 -0.74
N TYR A 193 -15.82 18.11 -1.80
CA TYR A 193 -15.74 16.87 -2.56
C TYR A 193 -14.30 16.36 -2.57
N GLY A 194 -14.15 15.08 -2.25
CA GLY A 194 -12.88 14.39 -2.31
C GLY A 194 -11.84 14.85 -1.30
N ALA A 195 -10.68 14.22 -1.41
CA ALA A 195 -9.55 14.47 -0.54
C ALA A 195 -8.60 15.50 -1.14
N ASN A 196 -8.33 16.57 -0.40
CA ASN A 196 -7.23 17.48 -0.68
C ASN A 196 -6.49 17.89 0.61
N MET A 197 -5.43 18.68 0.47
CA MET A 197 -4.52 19.04 1.58
C MET A 197 -5.07 20.12 2.52
N ILE A 198 -6.18 20.78 2.15
CA ILE A 198 -6.73 21.93 2.88
C ILE A 198 -8.05 21.52 3.54
N VAL A 199 -8.96 20.92 2.79
CA VAL A 199 -10.27 20.46 3.24
C VAL A 199 -10.50 19.05 2.68
N ASN A 200 -11.08 18.15 3.46
CA ASN A 200 -11.17 16.76 3.07
C ASN A 200 -12.55 16.21 3.40
N GLU A 201 -13.21 15.60 2.40
CA GLU A 201 -14.49 14.92 2.55
C GLU A 201 -14.44 13.84 3.65
N TYR A 202 -13.30 13.18 3.79
CA TYR A 202 -13.12 12.05 4.70
C TYR A 202 -12.71 12.46 6.12
N GLY A 203 -12.82 13.74 6.50
CA GLY A 203 -12.55 14.22 7.86
C GLY A 203 -11.30 15.09 7.95
N LEU A 204 -10.47 14.86 8.98
CA LEU A 204 -9.32 15.73 9.23
C LEU A 204 -8.35 15.76 8.02
N PRO A 205 -7.84 16.94 7.61
CA PRO A 205 -6.86 17.04 6.52
C PRO A 205 -5.60 16.21 6.79
N GLN A 206 -5.23 16.03 8.06
CA GLN A 206 -4.09 15.20 8.47
C GLN A 206 -4.25 13.75 8.03
N PHE A 207 -5.46 13.20 8.02
CA PHE A 207 -5.70 11.84 7.55
C PHE A 207 -5.32 11.70 6.07
N ALA A 208 -5.83 12.57 5.20
CA ALA A 208 -5.48 12.58 3.78
C ALA A 208 -3.98 12.82 3.55
N ASN A 209 -3.38 13.75 4.30
CA ASN A 209 -1.95 14.06 4.20
C ASN A 209 -1.10 12.82 4.52
N PHE A 210 -1.36 12.13 5.63
CA PHE A 210 -0.66 10.89 5.95
C PHE A 210 -0.95 9.78 4.95
N PHE A 211 -2.21 9.63 4.53
CA PHE A 211 -2.63 8.62 3.56
C PHE A 211 -1.85 8.77 2.25
N PHE A 212 -1.96 9.92 1.57
CA PHE A 212 -1.29 10.14 0.28
C PHE A 212 0.23 10.13 0.40
N PHE A 213 0.78 10.65 1.49
CA PHE A 213 2.23 10.67 1.65
C PHE A 213 2.81 9.27 1.88
N ILE A 214 2.25 8.49 2.81
CA ILE A 214 2.76 7.16 3.15
C ILE A 214 2.49 6.17 2.01
N THR A 215 1.25 6.12 1.53
CA THR A 215 0.89 5.24 0.41
C THR A 215 1.58 5.67 -0.88
N GLY A 216 1.84 6.97 -1.07
CA GLY A 216 2.56 7.47 -2.23
C GLY A 216 4.05 7.21 -2.20
N PHE A 217 4.69 7.37 -1.05
CA PHE A 217 6.07 6.96 -0.85
C PHE A 217 6.23 5.45 -1.06
N HIS A 218 5.30 4.65 -0.54
CA HIS A 218 5.24 3.21 -0.83
C HIS A 218 5.01 2.92 -2.32
N GLY A 219 4.06 3.60 -2.96
CA GLY A 219 3.76 3.46 -4.39
C GLY A 219 4.97 3.74 -5.26
N PHE A 220 5.84 4.69 -4.89
CA PHE A 220 7.12 4.92 -5.56
C PHE A 220 8.08 3.71 -5.45
N HIS A 221 8.13 3.05 -4.29
CA HIS A 221 8.92 1.83 -4.11
C HIS A 221 8.37 0.67 -4.94
N VAL A 222 7.05 0.49 -4.96
CA VAL A 222 6.40 -0.53 -5.79
C VAL A 222 6.66 -0.26 -7.27
N PHE A 223 6.50 0.98 -7.73
CA PHE A 223 6.79 1.39 -9.10
C PHE A 223 8.24 1.08 -9.49
N THR A 224 9.20 1.48 -8.66
CA THR A 224 10.62 1.16 -8.85
C THR A 224 10.84 -0.35 -8.87
N GLY A 225 10.20 -1.10 -7.97
CA GLY A 225 10.27 -2.55 -7.90
C GLY A 225 9.72 -3.24 -9.14
N VAL A 226 8.61 -2.76 -9.69
CA VAL A 226 8.03 -3.27 -10.94
C VAL A 226 8.99 -3.02 -12.10
N LEU A 227 9.57 -1.82 -12.19
CA LEU A 227 10.58 -1.50 -13.22
C LEU A 227 11.81 -2.42 -13.12
N LEU A 228 12.36 -2.61 -11.92
CA LEU A 228 13.49 -3.50 -11.71
C LEU A 228 13.14 -4.96 -12.08
N ASN A 229 11.97 -5.44 -11.67
CA ASN A 229 11.48 -6.77 -12.04
C ASN A 229 11.29 -6.92 -13.55
N MET A 230 10.79 -5.89 -14.23
CA MET A 230 10.63 -5.88 -15.69
C MET A 230 11.98 -5.94 -16.40
N ILE A 231 12.97 -5.18 -15.96
CA ILE A 231 14.34 -5.21 -16.50
C ILE A 231 14.95 -6.61 -16.33
N VAL A 232 14.85 -7.18 -15.14
CA VAL A 232 15.39 -8.53 -14.87
C VAL A 232 14.62 -9.58 -15.68
N PHE A 233 13.30 -9.47 -15.78
CA PHE A 233 12.48 -10.38 -16.59
C PHE A 233 12.90 -10.37 -18.07
N ILE A 234 13.07 -9.18 -18.66
CA ILE A 234 13.58 -9.02 -20.03
C ILE A 234 14.96 -9.68 -20.18
N ASN A 235 15.85 -9.49 -19.19
CA ASN A 235 17.17 -10.12 -19.21
C ASN A 235 17.13 -11.65 -19.12
N VAL A 236 16.16 -12.23 -18.41
CA VAL A 236 15.90 -13.68 -18.37
C VAL A 236 15.48 -14.16 -19.76
N LEU A 237 14.56 -13.44 -20.42
CA LEU A 237 14.09 -13.80 -21.76
C LEU A 237 15.21 -13.78 -22.81
N PHE A 238 16.17 -12.86 -22.67
CA PHE A 238 17.36 -12.79 -23.54
C PHE A 238 18.49 -13.78 -23.16
N GLY A 239 18.29 -14.64 -22.15
CA GLY A 239 19.28 -15.62 -21.70
C GLY A 239 20.52 -14.99 -21.07
N THR A 240 20.44 -13.75 -20.58
CA THR A 240 21.59 -13.02 -20.02
C THR A 240 22.18 -13.75 -18.81
N TYR A 241 21.32 -14.30 -17.96
CA TYR A 241 21.73 -14.97 -16.72
C TYR A 241 22.19 -16.41 -16.94
N GLU A 242 21.68 -17.11 -17.96
CA GLU A 242 22.25 -18.39 -18.41
C GLU A 242 23.70 -18.20 -18.87
N LYS A 243 23.96 -17.17 -19.68
CA LYS A 243 25.32 -16.83 -20.15
C LYS A 243 26.27 -16.46 -19.00
N ARG A 244 25.74 -15.86 -17.91
CA ARG A 244 26.52 -15.54 -16.71
C ARG A 244 26.72 -16.75 -15.79
N GLY A 245 25.91 -17.81 -15.93
CA GLY A 245 25.96 -19.00 -15.07
C GLY A 245 25.35 -18.81 -13.68
N HIS A 246 24.67 -17.69 -13.40
CA HIS A 246 24.01 -17.44 -12.11
C HIS A 246 22.85 -16.43 -12.21
N TYR A 247 21.85 -16.62 -11.35
CA TYR A 247 20.64 -15.77 -11.26
C TYR A 247 20.65 -14.80 -10.06
N GLU A 248 21.83 -14.43 -9.56
CA GLU A 248 21.98 -13.58 -8.36
C GLU A 248 21.25 -12.23 -8.46
N MET A 249 21.04 -11.69 -9.67
CA MET A 249 20.26 -10.46 -9.86
C MET A 249 18.77 -10.65 -9.58
N VAL A 250 18.20 -11.81 -9.93
CA VAL A 250 16.81 -12.17 -9.59
C VAL A 250 16.67 -12.25 -8.06
N GLU A 251 17.67 -12.79 -7.36
CA GLU A 251 17.66 -12.84 -5.89
C GLU A 251 17.68 -11.44 -5.26
N LYS A 252 18.53 -10.53 -5.75
CA LYS A 252 18.64 -9.17 -5.21
C LYS A 252 17.36 -8.37 -5.42
N VAL A 253 16.79 -8.42 -6.62
CA VAL A 253 15.52 -7.75 -6.93
C VAL A 253 14.36 -8.42 -6.20
N GLY A 254 14.39 -9.74 -6.03
CA GLY A 254 13.41 -10.46 -5.22
C GLY A 254 13.42 -10.01 -3.76
N LEU A 255 14.60 -9.83 -3.15
CA LEU A 255 14.71 -9.28 -1.79
C LEU A 255 14.08 -7.89 -1.67
N TYR A 256 14.29 -7.01 -2.67
CA TYR A 256 13.62 -5.71 -2.72
C TYR A 256 12.10 -5.87 -2.76
N TRP A 257 11.61 -6.72 -3.66
CA TRP A 257 10.19 -6.92 -3.88
C TRP A 257 9.48 -7.45 -2.62
N HIS A 258 10.08 -8.43 -1.94
CA HIS A 258 9.57 -8.95 -0.67
C HIS A 258 9.55 -7.90 0.43
N PHE A 259 10.56 -7.02 0.48
CA PHE A 259 10.58 -5.93 1.44
C PHE A 259 9.43 -4.94 1.18
N VAL A 260 9.23 -4.56 -0.07
CA VAL A 260 8.12 -3.66 -0.45
C VAL A 260 6.78 -4.28 -0.06
N ASP A 261 6.55 -5.55 -0.38
CA ASP A 261 5.34 -6.29 0.02
C ASP A 261 5.15 -6.34 1.55
N LEU A 262 6.22 -6.60 2.31
CA LEU A 262 6.18 -6.59 3.77
C LEU A 262 5.80 -5.21 4.33
N VAL A 263 6.35 -4.13 3.78
CA VAL A 263 5.97 -2.76 4.17
C VAL A 263 4.49 -2.52 3.88
N TRP A 264 3.98 -3.01 2.75
CA TRP A 264 2.56 -2.88 2.42
C TRP A 264 1.66 -3.54 3.46
N VAL A 265 2.01 -4.73 3.95
CA VAL A 265 1.23 -5.41 5.01
C VAL A 265 1.07 -4.53 6.26
N PHE A 266 2.11 -3.79 6.64
CA PHE A 266 2.01 -2.84 7.75
C PHE A 266 1.17 -1.62 7.39
N VAL A 267 1.40 -1.00 6.24
CA VAL A 267 0.58 0.13 5.76
C VAL A 267 -0.89 -0.26 5.70
N PHE A 268 -1.20 -1.43 5.13
CA PHE A 268 -2.54 -2.00 5.06
C PHE A 268 -3.16 -2.13 6.45
N THR A 269 -2.43 -2.70 7.41
CA THR A 269 -2.92 -2.89 8.78
C THR A 269 -3.27 -1.55 9.43
N PHE A 270 -2.38 -0.55 9.37
CA PHE A 270 -2.57 0.72 10.06
C PHE A 270 -3.63 1.64 9.43
N PHE A 271 -3.83 1.58 8.11
CA PHE A 271 -4.81 2.45 7.43
C PHE A 271 -6.18 1.81 7.24
N TYR A 272 -6.24 0.48 7.11
CA TYR A 272 -7.47 -0.20 6.67
C TYR A 272 -8.08 -1.11 7.74
N LEU A 273 -7.31 -1.52 8.76
CA LEU A 273 -7.80 -2.42 9.81
C LEU A 273 -7.85 -1.80 11.22
N VAL A 274 -7.07 -0.74 11.51
CA VAL A 274 -6.90 -0.16 12.86
C VAL A 274 -7.25 1.33 12.88
#